data_AF-A0A5J4DUC1-F1
#
_entry.id   AF-A0A5J4DUC1-F1
#
_cell.length_a   1.000
_cell.length_b   1.000
_cell.length_c   1.000
_cell.angle_alpha   90.00
_cell.angle_beta   90.00
_cell.angle_gamma   90.00
#
_symmetry.space_group_name_H-M   'P 1'
#
loop_
_entity.id
_entity.type
_entity.pdbx_description
1 polymer ?
#
loop_
_entity_poly.entity_id
_entity_poly.type
_entity_poly.pdbx_seq_one_letter_code
_entity_poly.pdbx_strand_id
1 'polypeptide(L)' 'MFRTKIAIEKMQVGEVLTVLADDPASEDDISRWVNRTGHELLSMNKNDNVIEFTIKKVK' A
#
# COMPACT_ATOMS: atom_id res chain seq x y z
N MET A 1 4.10 -7.20 -3.98
CA MET A 1 4.18 -5.98 -4.80
C MET A 1 3.16 -5.88 -5.95
N PHE A 2 3.06 -6.85 -6.88
CA PHE A 2 2.17 -6.74 -8.05
C PHE A 2 0.69 -6.52 -7.73
N ARG A 3 0.16 -7.19 -6.71
CA ARG A 3 -1.25 -7.09 -6.33
C ARG A 3 -1.64 -5.67 -5.89
N THR A 4 -0.79 -5.01 -5.11
CA THR A 4 -0.99 -3.63 -4.63
C THR A 4 -1.04 -2.63 -5.79
N LYS A 5 -0.10 -2.75 -6.73
CA LYS A 5 -0.06 -1.86 -7.91
C LYS A 5 -1.30 -2.01 -8.78
N ILE A 6 -1.70 -3.24 -9.08
CA ILE A 6 -2.89 -3.53 -9.91
C ILE A 6 -4.17 -3.02 -9.24
N ALA A 7 -4.28 -3.17 -7.91
CA ALA A 7 -5.42 -2.67 -7.17
C ALA A 7 -5.51 -1.14 -7.23
N ILE A 8 -4.41 -0.41 -6.98
CA ILE A 8 -4.39 1.06 -7.12
C ILE A 8 -4.62 1.53 -8.56
N GLU A 9 -4.10 0.83 -9.57
CA GLU A 9 -4.36 1.19 -10.98
C GLU A 9 -5.85 1.11 -11.32
N LYS A 10 -6.57 0.15 -10.74
CA LYS A 10 -8.02 -0.01 -10.93
C LYS A 10 -8.87 0.93 -10.07
N MET A 11 -8.29 1.56 -9.05
CA MET A 11 -9.00 2.46 -8.13
C MET A 11 -9.08 3.89 -8.67
N GLN A 12 -10.08 4.63 -8.21
CA GLN A 12 -10.25 6.05 -8.49
C GLN A 12 -9.50 6.93 -7.48
N VAL A 13 -9.19 8.16 -7.90
CA VAL A 13 -8.61 9.18 -7.03
C VAL A 13 -9.57 9.46 -5.88
N GLY A 14 -9.09 9.31 -4.66
CA GLY A 14 -9.86 9.42 -3.43
C GLY A 14 -10.14 8.08 -2.73
N GLU A 15 -9.97 6.95 -3.43
CA GLU A 15 -10.15 5.64 -2.82
C GLU A 15 -8.95 5.21 -1.96
N VAL A 16 -9.25 4.35 -0.99
CA VAL A 16 -8.30 3.81 -0.02
C VAL A 16 -8.17 2.31 -0.22
N LEU A 17 -6.94 1.84 -0.40
CA LEU A 17 -6.57 0.44 -0.53
C LEU A 17 -5.95 -0.06 0.77
N THR A 18 -6.49 -1.14 1.31
CA THR A 18 -5.86 -1.88 2.41
C THR A 18 -5.15 -3.11 1.85
N VAL A 19 -3.87 -3.26 2.13
CA VAL A 19 -3.01 -4.34 1.67
C VAL A 19 -2.53 -5.12 2.87
N LEU A 20 -2.82 -6.42 2.92
CA LEU A 20 -2.28 -7.33 3.92
C LEU A 20 -1.11 -8.09 3.31
N ALA A 21 0.05 -8.04 3.95
CA ALA A 21 1.27 -8.71 3.53
C ALA A 21 1.97 -9.33 4.74
N ASP A 22 2.23 -10.61 4.69
CA ASP A 22 2.98 -11.37 5.69
C ASP A 22 4.52 -11.29 5.50
N ASP A 23 4.97 -10.74 4.37
CA ASP A 23 6.38 -10.57 4.06
C ASP A 23 6.95 -9.21 4.51
N PRO A 24 8.08 -9.17 5.24
CA PRO A 24 8.74 -7.92 5.62
C PRO A 24 9.29 -7.13 4.41
N ALA A 25 9.59 -7.80 3.29
CA ALA A 25 10.03 -7.14 2.07
C ALA A 25 8.92 -6.25 1.45
N SER A 26 7.65 -6.56 1.72
CA SER A 26 6.52 -5.78 1.20
C SER A 26 6.45 -4.39 1.81
N GLU A 27 6.98 -4.19 3.01
CA GLU A 27 7.04 -2.89 3.70
C GLU A 27 7.91 -1.89 2.94
N ASP A 28 9.16 -2.29 2.66
CA ASP A 28 10.15 -1.43 2.00
C ASP A 28 9.69 -1.10 0.57
N ASP A 29 9.16 -2.09 -0.14
CA ASP A 29 8.61 -1.93 -1.49
C ASP A 29 7.41 -0.98 -1.53
N ILE A 30 6.42 -1.14 -0.63
CA ILE A 30 5.24 -0.28 -0.58
C ILE A 30 5.63 1.14 -0.21
N SER A 31 6.48 1.33 0.80
CA SER A 31 6.94 2.66 1.22
C SER A 31 7.66 3.40 0.09
N ARG A 32 8.58 2.73 -0.62
CA ARG A 32 9.26 3.31 -1.79
C ARG A 32 8.30 3.62 -2.91
N TRP A 33 7.34 2.75 -3.18
CA TRP A 33 6.40 2.93 -4.26
C TRP A 33 5.40 4.04 -3.99
N VAL A 34 4.86 4.15 -2.78
CA VAL A 34 3.96 5.23 -2.37
C VAL A 34 4.67 6.58 -2.52
N ASN A 35 5.91 6.69 -2.03
CA ASN A 35 6.75 7.87 -2.24
C ASN A 35 6.99 8.17 -3.74
N ARG A 36 7.31 7.15 -4.54
CA ARG A 36 7.58 7.32 -5.98
C ARG A 36 6.34 7.73 -6.78
N THR A 37 5.18 7.21 -6.40
CA THR A 37 3.93 7.43 -7.14
C THR A 37 3.20 8.69 -6.67
N GLY A 38 3.65 9.30 -5.56
CA GLY A 38 2.99 10.46 -4.95
C GLY A 38 1.64 10.09 -4.35
N HIS A 39 1.47 8.84 -3.95
CA HIS A 39 0.32 8.39 -3.19
C HIS A 39 0.54 8.65 -1.69
N GLU A 40 -0.51 8.59 -0.88
CA GLU A 40 -0.41 8.76 0.57
C GLU A 40 -0.51 7.41 1.27
N LEU A 41 0.44 7.10 2.16
CA LEU A 41 0.30 6.02 3.10
C LEU A 41 -0.46 6.57 4.32
N LEU A 42 -1.71 6.15 4.50
CA LEU A 42 -2.53 6.60 5.63
C LEU A 42 -2.13 5.91 6.93
N SER A 43 -1.86 4.62 6.87
CA SER A 43 -1.53 3.83 8.06
C SER A 43 -0.78 2.56 7.68
N MET A 44 0.03 2.10 8.62
CA MET A 44 0.73 0.83 8.54
C MET A 44 0.58 0.16 9.90
N ASN A 45 -0.07 -1.00 9.92
CA ASN A 45 -0.24 -1.82 11.11
C ASN A 45 0.54 -3.11 10.92
N LYS A 46 1.39 -3.46 11.88
CA LYS A 46 2.12 -4.73 11.86
C LYS A 46 1.61 -5.59 13.00
N ASN A 47 0.82 -6.60 12.67
CA ASN A 47 0.27 -7.57 13.61
C ASN A 47 1.00 -8.89 13.45
N ASP A 48 1.87 -9.23 14.40
CA ASP A 48 2.62 -10.51 14.54
C ASP A 48 3.20 -11.08 13.23
N ASN A 49 2.37 -11.71 12.39
CA ASN A 49 2.72 -12.34 11.11
C ASN A 49 2.22 -11.61 9.87
N VAL A 50 1.41 -10.54 9.98
CA VAL A 50 0.81 -9.83 8.85
C VAL A 50 0.94 -8.32 9.05
N ILE A 51 1.39 -7.65 8.01
CA ILE A 51 1.53 -6.21 7.89
C ILE A 51 0.39 -5.69 7.03
N GLU A 52 -0.45 -4.85 7.60
CA GLU A 52 -1.54 -4.14 6.97
C GLU A 52 -1.09 -2.73 6.57
N PHE A 53 -1.19 -2.40 5.28
CA PHE A 53 -0.88 -1.08 4.74
C PHE A 53 -2.15 -0.45 4.20
N THR A 54 -2.50 0.72 4.71
CA THR A 54 -3.59 1.55 4.21
C THR A 54 -3.00 2.64 3.33
N ILE A 55 -3.25 2.56 2.02
CA ILE A 55 -2.74 3.49 1.01
C ILE A 55 -3.93 4.24 0.40
N LYS A 56 -3.88 5.56 0.37
CA LYS A 56 -4.86 6.39 -0.31
C LYS A 56 -4.34 6.82 -1.68
N LYS A 57 -5.15 6.58 -2.70
CA LYS A 57 -4.88 7.10 -4.04
C LYS A 57 -5.25 8.58 -4.08
N VAL A 58 -4.25 9.45 -4.17
CA VAL A 58 -4.43 10.91 -4.24
C VAL A 58 -4.28 11.47 -5.66
N LYS A 59 -3.82 10.64 -6.62
CA LYS A 59 -3.62 10.99 -8.02
C LYS A 59 -3.95 9.83 -8.94
#